data_AF-A0A7Y5Q1S9-F1
#
_entry.id   AF-A0A7Y5Q1S9-F1
#
_cell.length_a   1.000
_cell.length_b   1.000
_cell.length_c   1.000
_cell.angle_alpha   90.00
_cell.angle_beta   90.00
_cell.angle_gamma   90.00
#
_symmetry.space_group_name_H-M   'P 1'
#
loop_
_entity.id
_entity.type
_entity.pdbx_description
1 polymer ?
#
loop_
_entity_poly.entity_id
_entity_poly.type
_entity_poly.pdbx_seq_one_letter_code
_entity_poly.pdbx_strand_id
1 'polypeptide(L)'
;MHSERAPARAERPAPLPVHLNEVQVEVRAHLGANEVPLAELLALEVGDVIPLKLSLGEPLRVLVEDQACLRATLGRSQGRLALRVLSVERPKPEA
;
A
#
# COMPACT_ATOMS: atom_id res chain seq x y z
N MET A 1 -13.02 -22.14 33.36
CA MET A 1 -13.49 -22.13 31.97
C MET A 1 -13.62 -20.68 31.53
N HIS A 2 -12.58 -20.16 30.88
CA HIS A 2 -12.57 -18.78 30.37
C HIS A 2 -13.36 -18.77 29.06
N SER A 3 -14.46 -18.01 29.04
CA SER A 3 -15.27 -17.82 27.83
C SER A 3 -14.47 -17.00 26.81
N GLU A 4 -14.19 -17.60 25.66
CA GLU A 4 -13.64 -16.92 24.49
C GLU A 4 -14.65 -15.88 23.99
N ARG A 5 -14.22 -14.61 23.94
CA ARG A 5 -14.94 -13.51 23.30
C ARG A 5 -15.03 -13.79 21.80
N ALA A 6 -16.26 -13.86 21.28
CA ALA A 6 -16.56 -13.91 19.86
C ALA A 6 -15.92 -12.72 19.09
N PRO A 7 -15.46 -12.90 17.83
CA PRO A 7 -14.83 -11.82 17.09
C PRO A 7 -15.83 -10.72 16.74
N ALA A 8 -15.40 -9.47 16.94
CA ALA A 8 -16.18 -8.28 16.64
C ALA A 8 -16.60 -8.25 15.16
N ARG A 9 -17.91 -8.28 14.93
CA ARG A 9 -18.53 -8.16 13.61
C ARG A 9 -18.19 -6.77 13.05
N ALA A 10 -17.35 -6.69 12.02
CA ALA A 10 -16.98 -5.41 11.40
C ALA A 10 -18.23 -4.69 10.88
N GLU A 11 -18.65 -3.63 11.57
CA GLU A 11 -19.72 -2.75 11.13
C GLU A 11 -19.33 -2.10 9.80
N ARG A 12 -20.25 -2.15 8.82
CA ARG A 12 -20.11 -1.41 7.57
C ARG A 12 -20.18 0.08 7.92
N PRO A 13 -19.18 0.89 7.54
CA PRO A 13 -19.22 2.32 7.81
C PRO A 13 -20.45 2.94 7.17
N ALA A 14 -21.04 3.92 7.85
CA ALA A 14 -22.14 4.71 7.33
C ALA A 14 -21.76 5.31 5.95
N PRO A 15 -22.73 5.47 5.04
CA PRO A 15 -22.46 6.04 3.72
C PRO A 15 -21.83 7.43 3.86
N LEU A 16 -20.79 7.67 3.07
CA LEU A 16 -20.10 8.95 3.03
C LEU A 16 -21.06 10.04 2.51
N PRO A 17 -20.98 11.28 3.03
CA PRO A 17 -21.72 12.42 2.49
C PRO A 17 -21.47 12.62 0.98
N VAL A 18 -22.52 12.99 0.23
CA VAL A 18 -22.47 13.11 -1.25
C VAL A 18 -21.40 14.10 -1.73
N HIS A 19 -21.15 15.17 -0.97
CA HIS A 19 -20.15 16.18 -1.33
C HIS A 19 -18.70 15.67 -1.27
N LEU A 20 -18.46 14.50 -0.68
CA LEU A 20 -17.13 13.88 -0.64
C LEU A 20 -16.85 12.99 -1.86
N ASN A 21 -17.84 12.71 -2.71
CA ASN A 21 -17.66 11.82 -3.87
C ASN A 21 -16.70 12.38 -4.93
N GLU A 22 -16.61 13.70 -5.05
CA GLU A 22 -15.77 14.37 -6.04
C GLU A 22 -14.37 14.73 -5.50
N VAL A 23 -14.10 14.43 -4.23
CA VAL A 23 -12.80 14.70 -3.62
C VAL A 23 -11.76 13.79 -4.26
N GLN A 24 -10.75 14.40 -4.86
CA GLN A 24 -9.61 13.70 -5.42
C GLN A 24 -8.65 13.31 -4.30
N VAL A 25 -8.17 12.07 -4.35
CA VAL A 25 -7.16 11.55 -3.41
C VAL A 25 -6.02 10.95 -4.22
N GLU A 26 -4.80 11.11 -3.72
CA GLU A 26 -3.63 10.50 -4.31
C GLU A 26 -3.58 9.01 -3.94
N VAL A 27 -3.41 8.15 -4.95
CA VAL A 27 -3.22 6.71 -4.74
C VAL A 27 -1.85 6.32 -5.27
N ARG A 28 -0.98 5.85 -4.37
CA ARG A 28 0.41 5.48 -4.68
C ARG A 28 0.65 4.02 -4.34
N ALA A 29 1.40 3.31 -5.18
CA ALA A 29 1.89 1.97 -4.85
C ALA A 29 3.40 2.00 -4.72
N HIS A 30 3.89 1.59 -3.56
CA HIS A 30 5.32 1.56 -3.30
C HIS A 30 5.84 0.16 -3.61
N LEU A 31 6.74 0.07 -4.60
CA LEU A 31 7.37 -1.20 -5.00
C LEU A 31 8.25 -1.76 -3.87
N GLY A 32 8.96 -0.89 -3.17
CA GLY A 32 9.82 -1.26 -2.06
C GLY A 32 10.57 -0.04 -1.56
N ALA A 33 11.20 -0.20 -0.41
CA ALA A 33 12.11 0.79 0.15
C ALA A 33 13.40 0.09 0.57
N ASN A 34 14.49 0.83 0.54
CA ASN A 34 15.75 0.40 1.10
C ASN A 34 16.39 1.57 1.86
N GLU A 35 17.11 1.26 2.94
CA GLU A 35 17.92 2.22 3.67
C GLU A 35 19.34 2.12 3.11
N VAL A 36 19.86 3.25 2.62
CA VAL A 36 21.16 3.32 1.96
C VAL A 36 22.02 4.35 2.70
N PRO A 37 23.28 4.04 3.03
CA PRO A 37 24.20 5.03 3.59
C PRO A 37 24.34 6.25 2.68
N LEU A 38 24.41 7.44 3.26
CA LEU A 38 24.50 8.69 2.49
C LEU A 38 25.69 8.68 1.50
N ALA A 39 26.83 8.12 1.92
CA ALA A 39 28.00 8.03 1.06
C ALA A 39 27.75 7.18 -0.20
N GLU A 40 27.02 6.06 -0.08
CA GLU A 40 26.65 5.21 -1.21
C GLU A 40 25.63 5.90 -2.11
N LEU A 41 24.65 6.61 -1.50
CA LEU A 41 23.66 7.38 -2.26
C LEU A 41 24.32 8.48 -3.11
N LEU A 42 25.33 9.16 -2.58
CA LEU A 42 26.08 10.21 -3.30
C LEU A 42 27.00 9.66 -4.39
N ALA A 43 27.35 8.38 -4.31
CA ALA A 43 28.24 7.70 -5.26
C ALA A 43 27.48 6.97 -6.38
N LEU A 44 26.14 7.08 -6.45
CA LEU A 44 25.35 6.42 -7.49
C LEU A 44 25.69 6.91 -8.89
N GLU A 45 25.89 5.97 -9.81
CA GLU A 45 26.16 6.22 -11.21
C GLU A 45 25.13 5.55 -12.12
N VAL A 46 25.08 5.99 -13.38
CA VAL A 46 24.20 5.39 -14.39
C VAL A 46 24.63 3.94 -14.62
N GLY A 47 23.70 3.02 -14.35
CA GLY A 47 23.93 1.58 -14.46
C GLY A 47 23.90 0.86 -13.12
N ASP A 48 23.94 1.60 -12.01
CA ASP A 48 23.85 1.00 -10.67
C ASP A 48 22.49 0.35 -10.42
N VAL A 49 22.54 -0.77 -9.71
CA VAL A 49 21.37 -1.57 -9.34
C VAL A 49 21.10 -1.40 -7.85
N ILE A 50 19.95 -0.80 -7.51
CA ILE A 50 19.52 -0.63 -6.13
C ILE A 50 18.65 -1.83 -5.74
N PRO A 51 19.11 -2.73 -4.86
CA PRO A 51 18.30 -3.85 -4.41
C PRO A 51 17.15 -3.34 -3.53
N LEU A 52 15.94 -3.77 -3.86
CA LEU A 52 14.76 -3.51 -3.03
C LEU A 52 14.52 -4.69 -2.10
N LYS A 53 14.09 -4.42 -0.87
CA LYS A 53 13.67 -5.45 0.11
C LYS A 53 12.25 -5.95 -0.22
N LEU A 54 12.06 -6.49 -1.42
CA LEU A 54 10.80 -7.08 -1.87
C LEU A 54 11.08 -8.43 -2.54
N SER A 55 10.32 -9.46 -2.18
CA SER A 55 10.38 -10.75 -2.88
C SER A 55 9.54 -10.71 -4.17
N LEU A 56 9.99 -11.39 -5.22
CA LEU A 56 9.22 -11.50 -6.46
C LEU A 56 7.85 -12.14 -6.18
N GLY A 57 6.78 -11.44 -6.57
CA GLY A 57 5.39 -11.89 -6.38
C GLY A 57 4.75 -11.50 -5.05
N GLU A 58 5.49 -10.83 -4.16
CA GLU A 58 4.92 -10.32 -2.91
C GLU A 58 3.90 -9.18 -3.19
N PRO A 59 2.75 -9.15 -2.47
CA PRO A 59 1.80 -8.04 -2.58
C PRO A 59 2.44 -6.70 -2.16
N LEU A 60 2.25 -5.69 -2.99
CA LEU A 60 2.64 -4.31 -2.74
C LEU A 60 1.64 -3.63 -1.80
N ARG A 61 2.16 -2.70 -1.00
CA ARG A 61 1.33 -1.77 -0.22
C ARG A 61 0.91 -0.62 -1.13
N VAL A 62 -0.39 -0.35 -1.14
CA VAL A 62 -0.96 0.82 -1.80
C VAL A 62 -1.41 1.79 -0.73
N LEU A 63 -0.92 3.01 -0.85
CA LEU A 63 -1.21 4.12 0.03
C LEU A 63 -2.26 5.00 -0.63
N VAL A 64 -3.23 5.42 0.18
CA VAL A 64 -4.11 6.53 -0.15
C VAL A 64 -3.61 7.70 0.69
N GLU A 65 -3.14 8.76 0.03
CA GLU A 65 -2.25 9.76 0.65
C GLU A 65 -1.02 9.06 1.27
N ASP A 66 -0.81 9.19 2.58
CA ASP A 66 0.28 8.55 3.32
C ASP A 66 -0.15 7.30 4.10
N GLN A 67 -1.41 6.87 3.97
CA GLN A 67 -1.95 5.76 4.73
C GLN A 67 -2.05 4.48 3.91
N ALA A 68 -1.45 3.39 4.41
CA ALA A 68 -1.55 2.08 3.79
C ALA A 68 -2.98 1.51 3.93
N CYS A 69 -3.69 1.46 2.81
CA CYS A 69 -5.11 1.08 2.78
C CYS A 69 -5.36 -0.19 1.96
N LEU A 70 -4.44 -0.61 1.09
CA LEU A 70 -4.67 -1.77 0.22
C LEU A 70 -3.40 -2.62 0.08
N ARG A 71 -3.61 -3.92 -0.19
CA ARG A 71 -2.60 -4.82 -0.75
C ARG A 71 -2.93 -5.09 -2.21
N ALA A 72 -1.93 -5.01 -3.09
CA ALA A 72 -2.13 -5.27 -4.52
C ALA A 72 -0.96 -6.03 -5.14
N THR A 73 -1.22 -6.88 -6.13
CA THR A 73 -0.16 -7.49 -6.93
C THR A 73 0.12 -6.67 -8.19
N LEU A 74 1.40 -6.47 -8.51
CA LEU A 74 1.83 -5.91 -9.78
C LEU A 74 1.47 -6.85 -10.94
N GLY A 75 1.00 -6.30 -12.04
CA GLY A 75 0.64 -7.05 -13.23
C GLY A 75 0.52 -6.15 -14.45
N ARG A 76 -0.20 -6.63 -15.45
CA ARG A 76 -0.49 -5.87 -16.67
C ARG A 76 -1.97 -5.94 -16.99
N SER A 77 -2.53 -4.81 -17.44
CA SER A 77 -3.88 -4.71 -17.98
C SER A 77 -3.80 -3.99 -19.31
N GLN A 78 -4.32 -4.61 -20.38
CA GLN A 78 -4.28 -4.06 -21.74
C GLN A 78 -2.86 -3.59 -22.17
N GLY A 79 -1.84 -4.37 -21.82
CA GLY A 79 -0.43 -4.06 -22.12
C GLY A 79 0.21 -2.98 -21.24
N ARG A 80 -0.53 -2.31 -20.37
CA ARG A 80 -0.02 -1.29 -19.44
C ARG A 80 0.25 -1.88 -18.06
N LEU A 81 1.18 -1.27 -17.33
CA LEU A 81 1.42 -1.62 -15.93
C LEU A 81 0.14 -1.39 -15.13
N ALA A 82 -0.25 -2.37 -14.33
CA ALA A 82 -1.48 -2.32 -13.55
C ALA A 82 -1.31 -2.99 -12.20
N LEU A 83 -2.17 -2.63 -11.26
CA LEU A 83 -2.24 -3.22 -9.94
C LEU A 83 -3.57 -3.95 -9.80
N ARG A 84 -3.52 -5.20 -9.35
CA ARG A 84 -4.73 -5.94 -8.96
C ARG A 84 -4.84 -5.90 -7.44
N VAL A 85 -5.88 -5.23 -6.95
CA VAL A 85 -6.20 -5.16 -5.52
C VAL A 85 -6.57 -6.56 -5.02
N LEU A 86 -5.91 -6.99 -3.95
CA LEU A 86 -6.15 -8.28 -3.28
C LEU A 86 -7.02 -8.12 -2.04
N SER A 87 -6.70 -7.11 -1.22
CA SER A 87 -7.42 -6.82 0.02
C SER A 87 -7.43 -5.33 0.32
N VAL A 88 -8.48 -4.92 1.02
CA VAL A 88 -8.64 -3.58 1.59
C VAL A 88 -8.39 -3.68 3.09
N GLU A 89 -7.48 -2.86 3.60
CA GLU A 89 -7.13 -2.75 5.00
C GLU A 89 -7.62 -1.38 5.51
N ARG A 90 -8.07 -1.32 6.78
CA ARG A 90 -8.38 -0.02 7.37
C ARG A 90 -7.07 0.66 7.73
N PRO A 91 -6.87 1.93 7.31
CA PRO A 91 -5.70 2.66 7.76
C PRO A 91 -5.75 2.77 9.28
N LYS A 92 -4.64 2.44 9.93
CA LYS A 92 -4.49 2.68 11.37
C LYS A 92 -4.32 4.19 11.54
N PRO A 93 -5.19 4.89 12.29
CA PRO A 93 -4.96 6.29 12.60
C PRO A 93 -3.63 6.37 13.37
N GLU A 94 -2.69 7.20 12.88
CA GLU A 94 -1.53 7.59 13.67
C GLU A 94 -2.05 8.39 14.88
N ALA A 95 -1.53 8.04 16.05
CA ALA A 95 -1.95 8.57 17.36
C ALA A 95 -1.26 9.89 17.69
#